data_AF-A0A527CUZ6-F1
#
_entry.id   AF-A0A527CUZ6-F1
#
_cell.length_a   1.000
_cell.length_b   1.000
_cell.length_c   1.000
_cell.angle_alpha   90.00
_cell.angle_beta   90.00
_cell.angle_gamma   90.00
#
_symmetry.space_group_name_H-M   'P 1'
#
loop_
_entity.id
_entity.type
_entity.pdbx_description
1 polymer ?
#
loop_
_entity_poly.entity_id
_entity_poly.type
_entity_poly.pdbx_seq_one_letter_code
_entity_poly.pdbx_strand_id
1 'polypeptide(L)' 'MRPSLGMKTRLTAALGLFVLAGLAVQPAAAEERAKDLFGAKKLPAVTAAQSIGFYSKGCFAGGVAIPMDGPTWE' A
#
# COMPACT_ATOMS: atom_id res chain seq x y z
N MET A 1 29.32 26.41 42.92
CA MET A 1 28.40 25.41 42.35
C MET A 1 27.57 26.03 41.22
N ARG A 2 27.81 25.68 39.95
CA ARG A 2 26.89 25.99 38.83
C ARG A 2 26.58 24.73 38.01
N PRO A 3 25.74 23.79 38.50
CA PRO A 3 25.26 22.69 37.67
C PRO A 3 23.73 22.67 37.68
N SER A 4 23.07 23.30 36.71
CA SER A 4 21.62 23.06 36.56
C SER A 4 21.04 23.56 35.24
N LEU A 5 21.52 24.70 34.74
CA LEU A 5 20.83 25.38 33.64
C LEU A 5 20.93 24.60 32.31
N GLY A 6 22.13 24.14 31.93
CA GLY A 6 22.34 23.43 30.67
C GLY A 6 21.67 22.05 30.57
N MET A 7 21.44 21.35 31.69
CA MET A 7 20.76 20.06 31.69
C MET A 7 19.25 20.21 31.48
N LYS A 8 18.66 21.26 32.06
CA LYS A 8 17.24 21.59 31.88
C LYS A 8 16.92 22.01 30.44
N THR A 9 17.81 22.80 29.82
CA THR A 9 17.66 23.23 28.42
C THR A 9 17.79 22.07 27.42
N ARG A 10 18.65 21.09 27.71
CA ARG A 10 18.79 19.88 26.89
C ARG A 10 17.56 18.97 27.00
N LEU A 11 16.99 18.86 28.20
CA LEU A 11 15.76 18.09 28.45
C LEU A 11 14.54 18.68 27.74
N THR A 12 14.36 20.00 27.78
CA THR A 12 13.24 20.66 27.07
C THR A 12 13.39 20.57 25.54
N ALA A 13 14.61 20.72 25.02
CA ALA A 13 14.88 20.53 23.59
C ALA A 13 14.61 19.08 23.14
N ALA A 14 15.03 18.09 23.94
CA ALA A 14 14.78 16.68 23.65
C ALA A 14 13.29 16.34 23.67
N LEU A 15 12.53 16.85 24.65
CA LEU A 15 11.07 16.68 24.70
C LEU A 15 10.39 17.33 23.49
N GLY A 16 10.79 18.56 23.14
CA GLY A 16 10.25 19.25 21.96
C GLY A 16 10.47 18.46 20.68
N LEU A 17 11.67 17.89 20.49
CA LEU A 17 12.00 17.06 19.32
C LEU A 17 11.19 15.75 19.30
N PHE A 18 10.94 15.14 20.45
CA PHE A 18 10.15 13.91 20.56
C PHE A 18 8.66 14.13 20.24
N VAL A 19 8.09 15.26 20.70
CA VAL A 19 6.70 15.65 20.40
C VAL A 19 6.53 15.95 18.90
N LEU A 20 7.50 16.64 18.30
CA LEU A 20 7.52 16.89 16.85
C LEU A 20 7.59 15.60 16.03
N ALA A 21 8.38 14.62 16.46
CA ALA A 21 8.47 13.32 15.79
C ALA A 21 7.16 12.51 15.91
N GLY A 22 6.48 12.58 17.05
CA GLY A 22 5.22 11.86 17.27
C GLY A 22 4.05 12.35 16.39
N LEU A 23 4.01 13.64 16.06
CA LEU A 23 2.97 14.23 15.21
C LEU A 23 3.06 13.80 13.73
N ALA A 24 4.21 13.31 13.28
CA ALA A 24 4.42 12.87 11.90
C ALA A 24 4.03 11.40 11.66
N VAL A 25 3.69 10.65 12.72
CA VAL A 25 3.34 9.23 12.60
C VAL A 25 1.89 9.11 12.14
N GLN A 26 1.70 8.95 10.83
CA GLN A 26 0.40 8.55 10.29
C GLN A 26 0.16 7.07 10.60
N PRO A 27 -1.05 6.70 11.07
CA PRO A 27 -1.40 5.30 11.20
C PRO A 27 -1.40 4.65 9.82
N ALA A 28 -0.75 3.50 9.68
CA ALA A 28 -0.82 2.72 8.47
C ALA A 28 -2.27 2.21 8.29
N ALA A 29 -3.00 2.81 7.37
CA ALA A 29 -4.29 2.29 6.94
C ALA A 29 -4.04 1.14 5.97
N ALA A 30 -4.80 0.05 6.14
CA ALA A 30 -4.81 -1.00 5.13
C ALA A 30 -5.56 -0.49 3.90
N GLU A 31 -4.95 -0.66 2.73
CA GLU A 31 -5.65 -0.43 1.46
C GLU A 31 -6.81 -1.43 1.33
N GLU A 32 -7.82 -1.06 0.55
CA GLU A 32 -8.91 -1.97 0.23
C GLU A 32 -8.37 -3.23 -0.47
N ARG A 33 -8.90 -4.41 -0.10
CA ARG A 33 -8.37 -5.67 -0.61
C ARG A 33 -8.56 -5.74 -2.11
N ALA A 34 -7.52 -6.17 -2.81
CA ALA A 34 -7.54 -6.37 -4.27
C ALA A 34 -8.74 -7.21 -4.75
N LYS A 35 -9.14 -8.25 -4.01
CA LYS A 35 -10.29 -9.09 -4.37
C LYS A 35 -11.63 -8.33 -4.37
N ASP A 36 -11.77 -7.32 -3.51
CA ASP A 36 -13.00 -6.54 -3.38
C ASP A 36 -13.05 -5.51 -4.53
N LEU A 37 -11.93 -4.83 -4.81
CA LEU A 37 -11.81 -3.89 -5.92
C LEU A 37 -11.94 -4.54 -7.31
N PHE A 38 -11.20 -5.63 -7.56
CA PHE A 38 -11.18 -6.29 -8.85
C PHE A 38 -12.38 -7.22 -9.06
N GLY A 39 -12.83 -7.92 -8.01
CA GLY A 39 -14.02 -8.78 -8.09
C GLY A 39 -15.31 -8.00 -8.37
N ALA A 40 -15.35 -6.71 -8.03
CA ALA A 40 -16.47 -5.83 -8.38
C ALA A 40 -16.54 -5.48 -9.89
N LYS A 41 -15.48 -5.74 -10.66
CA LYS A 41 -15.44 -5.44 -12.11
C LYS A 41 -15.84 -6.69 -12.92
N LYS A 42 -16.87 -6.55 -13.74
CA LYS A 42 -17.37 -7.64 -14.60
C LYS A 42 -16.60 -7.80 -15.91
N LEU A 43 -15.92 -6.74 -16.37
CA LEU A 43 -15.20 -6.72 -17.64
C LEU A 43 -13.72 -6.44 -17.42
N PRO A 44 -12.84 -6.94 -18.28
CA PRO A 44 -11.42 -6.60 -18.28
C PRO A 44 -11.17 -5.11 -18.48
N ALA A 45 -10.02 -4.62 -18.02
CA ALA A 45 -9.58 -3.25 -18.29
C ALA A 45 -9.37 -3.02 -19.80
N VAL A 46 -9.80 -1.87 -20.30
CA VAL A 46 -9.66 -1.48 -21.73
C VAL A 46 -8.25 -0.94 -21.97
N THR A 47 -7.27 -1.83 -21.98
CA THR A 47 -5.84 -1.55 -22.20
C THR A 47 -5.20 -2.65 -23.01
N ALA A 48 -3.95 -2.48 -23.44
CA ALA A 48 -3.17 -3.56 -24.01
C ALA A 48 -2.99 -4.72 -23.01
N ALA A 49 -2.89 -5.95 -23.53
CA ALA A 49 -2.67 -7.14 -22.72
C ALA A 49 -1.28 -7.10 -22.06
N GLN A 50 -1.24 -7.18 -20.73
CA GLN A 50 -0.01 -7.06 -19.94
C GLN A 50 -0.11 -7.85 -18.63
N SER A 51 0.93 -8.61 -18.30
CA SER A 51 1.13 -9.19 -16.97
C SER A 51 1.97 -8.24 -16.12
N ILE A 52 1.52 -7.95 -14.90
CA ILE A 52 2.15 -6.98 -14.00
C ILE A 52 2.61 -7.71 -12.75
N GLY A 53 3.93 -7.77 -12.52
CA GLY A 53 4.51 -8.44 -11.35
C GLY A 53 4.77 -9.93 -11.56
N PHE A 54 4.73 -10.70 -10.47
CA PHE A 54 5.05 -12.14 -10.47
C PHE A 54 3.80 -12.99 -10.30
N TYR A 55 3.83 -14.25 -10.76
CA TYR A 55 2.66 -15.15 -10.80
C TYR A 55 1.84 -15.17 -9.49
N SER A 56 2.49 -15.36 -8.34
CA SER A 56 1.81 -15.45 -7.04
C SER A 56 1.46 -14.09 -6.40
N LYS A 57 1.95 -12.99 -6.96
CA LYS A 57 1.77 -11.62 -6.47
C LYS A 57 1.83 -10.62 -7.63
N GLY A 58 0.78 -10.65 -8.46
CA GLY A 58 0.69 -9.82 -9.66
C GLY A 58 -0.74 -9.48 -10.05
N CYS A 59 -0.87 -8.69 -11.11
CA CYS A 59 -2.13 -8.32 -11.75
C CYS A 59 -2.07 -8.66 -13.25
N PHE A 60 -3.25 -8.64 -13.91
CA PHE A 60 -3.38 -8.81 -15.35
C PHE A 60 -4.38 -7.80 -15.91
N ALA A 61 -4.05 -7.16 -17.03
CA ALA A 61 -4.89 -6.16 -17.70
C ALA A 61 -5.05 -6.50 -19.18
N GLY A 62 -6.13 -5.99 -19.81
CA GLY A 62 -6.36 -6.19 -21.24
C GLY A 62 -6.67 -7.64 -21.66
N GLY A 63 -7.15 -8.47 -20.73
CA GLY A 63 -7.50 -9.87 -21.00
C GLY A 63 -8.71 -10.02 -21.92
N VAL A 64 -8.76 -11.16 -22.62
CA VAL A 64 -9.93 -11.59 -23.39
C VAL A 64 -10.50 -12.88 -22.80
N ALA A 65 -11.82 -13.01 -22.80
CA ALA A 65 -12.48 -14.21 -22.32
C ALA A 65 -12.20 -15.36 -23.30
N ILE A 66 -11.78 -16.52 -22.75
CA ILE A 66 -11.73 -17.77 -23.51
C ILE A 66 -13.17 -18.27 -23.73
N PRO A 67 -13.50 -18.85 -24.89
CA PRO A 67 -14.77 -19.55 -25.09
C PRO A 67 -14.98 -20.64 -24.03
N MET A 68 -16.23 -20.82 -23.58
CA MET A 68 -16.57 -21.86 -22.61
C MET A 68 -16.21 -23.24 -23.16
N ASP A 69 -16.69 -23.55 -24.36
CA ASP A 69 -16.48 -24.85 -25.00
C ASP A 69 -15.51 -24.75 -26.18
N GLY A 70 -14.84 -25.86 -26.49
CA GLY A 70 -14.00 -25.98 -27.67
C GLY A 70 -13.89 -27.41 -28.19
N PRO A 71 -13.24 -27.63 -29.34
CA PRO A 71 -13.13 -28.95 -29.95
C PRO A 71 -12.43 -29.99 -29.08
N THR A 72 -11.64 -29.56 -28.10
CA THR A 72 -10.86 -30.42 -27.22
C THR A 72 -11.00 -30.05 -25.73
N TRP A 73 -12.00 -29.25 -25.34
CA TRP A 73 -12.25 -28.85 -23.94
C TRP A 73 -13.69 -28.44 -23.67
N GLU A 74 -14.09 -28.53 -22.40
CA GLU A 74 -15.34 -28.02 -21.80
C GLU A 74 -15.08 -27.52 -20.38
#